data_AF-A0AAP2GH41-F1
#
_entry.id   AF-A0AAP2GH41-F1
#
_cell.length_a   1.000
_cell.length_b   1.000
_cell.length_c   1.000
_cell.angle_alpha   90.00
_cell.angle_beta   90.00
_cell.angle_gamma   90.00
#
_symmetry.space_group_name_H-M   'P 1'
#
loop_
_entity.id
_entity.type
_entity.pdbx_description
1 polymer ?
#
loop_
_entity_poly.entity_id
_entity_poly.type
_entity_poly.pdbx_seq_one_letter_code
_entity_poly.pdbx_strand_id
1 'polypeptide(L)'
;MNTVKNIKIATGLKRIELGNENFALLQIREVLKEHRETLINRLVLDLGTYINYTFSTPATRSQIEAIREKLIDLRKSTLSMPAYSDIINEVLENETTYVRSEPFYHEINAVIGEALNPSQLILVK
;
A
#
# COMPACT_ATOMS: atom_id res chain seq x y z
N MET A 1 26.67 -9.76 -15.78
CA MET A 1 26.69 -9.59 -14.31
C MET A 1 25.27 -9.31 -13.86
N ASN A 2 24.71 -10.09 -12.94
CA ASN A 2 23.43 -9.77 -12.34
C ASN A 2 23.62 -8.53 -11.45
N THR A 3 22.94 -7.44 -11.77
CA THR A 3 22.95 -6.25 -10.92
C THR A 3 21.98 -6.50 -9.77
N VAL A 4 22.46 -6.39 -8.53
CA VAL A 4 21.63 -6.53 -7.32
C VAL A 4 21.18 -5.15 -6.87
N LYS A 5 19.92 -5.01 -6.51
CA LYS A 5 19.37 -3.78 -5.91
C LYS A 5 18.81 -4.09 -4.52
N ASN A 6 18.87 -3.09 -3.64
CA ASN A 6 18.35 -3.17 -2.29
C ASN A 6 17.11 -2.29 -2.14
N ILE A 7 16.06 -2.83 -1.52
CA ILE A 7 14.81 -2.12 -1.26
C ILE A 7 14.54 -2.18 0.24
N LYS A 8 14.51 -1.02 0.90
CA LYS A 8 14.23 -0.91 2.33
C LYS A 8 12.74 -0.60 2.52
N ILE A 9 12.05 -1.54 3.16
CA ILE A 9 10.61 -1.47 3.48
C ILE A 9 10.40 -1.57 5.00
N ALA A 10 9.13 -1.46 5.43
CA ALA A 10 8.73 -1.53 6.85
C ALA A 10 9.16 -2.81 7.60
N THR A 11 9.44 -3.92 6.90
CA THR A 11 9.91 -5.19 7.49
C THR A 11 11.43 -5.35 7.44
N GLY A 12 12.16 -4.45 6.77
CA GLY A 12 13.61 -4.50 6.66
C GLY A 12 14.11 -4.33 5.23
N LEU A 13 15.32 -4.86 4.99
CA LEU A 13 16.00 -4.78 3.70
C LEU A 13 15.67 -6.01 2.84
N LYS A 14 15.25 -5.78 1.60
CA LYS A 14 15.01 -6.81 0.58
C LYS A 14 16.01 -6.65 -0.54
N ARG A 15 16.45 -7.75 -1.13
CA ARG A 15 17.38 -7.78 -2.26
C ARG A 15 16.66 -8.33 -3.48
N ILE A 16 16.88 -7.70 -4.62
CA ILE A 16 16.35 -8.16 -5.91
C ILE A 16 17.46 -8.25 -6.95
N GLU A 17 17.29 -9.16 -7.90
CA GLU A 17 18.22 -9.33 -9.02
C GLU A 17 17.64 -8.76 -10.33
N LEU A 18 18.42 -7.93 -11.04
CA LEU A 18 18.06 -7.33 -12.33
C LEU A 18 18.51 -8.18 -13.53
N GLY A 19 18.77 -9.47 -13.37
CA GLY A 19 19.23 -10.35 -14.45
C GLY A 19 18.21 -10.51 -15.59
N ASN A 20 16.92 -10.32 -15.30
CA ASN A 20 15.82 -10.34 -16.27
C ASN A 20 14.79 -9.30 -15.83
N GLU A 21 14.39 -8.40 -16.75
CA GLU A 21 13.50 -7.27 -16.44
C GLU A 21 12.12 -7.72 -15.93
N ASN A 22 11.51 -8.72 -16.58
CA ASN A 22 10.22 -9.27 -16.15
C ASN A 22 10.32 -9.89 -14.76
N PHE A 23 11.41 -10.60 -14.48
CA PHE A 23 11.67 -11.18 -13.17
C PHE A 23 11.95 -10.11 -12.11
N ALA A 24 12.65 -9.03 -12.46
CA ALA A 24 12.88 -7.89 -11.57
C ALA A 24 11.57 -7.20 -11.20
N LEU A 25 10.69 -6.93 -12.18
CA LEU A 25 9.39 -6.32 -11.92
C LEU A 25 8.49 -7.19 -11.03
N LEU A 26 8.55 -8.52 -11.18
CA LEU A 26 7.86 -9.45 -10.29
C LEU A 26 8.41 -9.38 -8.86
N GLN A 27 9.74 -9.39 -8.68
CA GLN A 27 10.35 -9.24 -7.36
C GLN A 27 10.00 -7.89 -6.71
N ILE A 28 10.04 -6.80 -7.46
CA ILE A 28 9.64 -5.46 -6.98
C ILE A 28 8.19 -5.50 -6.52
N ARG A 29 7.28 -6.07 -7.33
CA ARG A 29 5.87 -6.21 -6.97
C ARG A 29 5.67 -6.92 -5.64
N GLU A 30 6.35 -8.04 -5.43
CA GLU A 30 6.23 -8.81 -4.18
C GLU A 30 6.76 -8.01 -2.97
N VAL A 31 7.87 -7.28 -3.13
CA VAL A 31 8.40 -6.40 -2.08
C VAL A 31 7.45 -5.27 -1.74
N LEU A 32 6.88 -4.59 -2.74
CA LEU A 32 5.91 -3.52 -2.52
C LEU A 32 4.60 -4.05 -1.91
N LYS A 33 4.17 -5.26 -2.33
CA LYS A 33 3.02 -5.94 -1.75
C LYS A 33 3.27 -6.23 -0.27
N GLU A 34 4.41 -6.83 0.09
CA GLU A 34 4.80 -7.08 1.48
C GLU A 34 4.79 -5.78 2.32
N HIS A 35 5.27 -4.68 1.74
CA HIS A 35 5.24 -3.37 2.39
C HIS A 35 3.80 -2.93 2.68
N ARG A 36 2.90 -2.98 1.68
CA ARG A 36 1.48 -2.65 1.82
C ARG A 36 0.82 -3.51 2.89
N GLU A 37 1.06 -4.83 2.85
CA GLU A 37 0.51 -5.76 3.83
C GLU A 37 0.93 -5.41 5.25
N THR A 38 2.21 -5.05 5.44
CA THR A 38 2.74 -4.64 6.74
C THR A 38 2.09 -3.36 7.26
N LEU A 39 1.91 -2.37 6.40
CA LEU A 39 1.23 -1.12 6.78
C LEU A 39 -0.22 -1.38 7.18
N ILE A 40 -0.96 -2.16 6.38
CA ILE A 40 -2.35 -2.52 6.69
C ILE A 40 -2.44 -3.31 7.99
N ASN A 41 -1.57 -4.31 8.21
CA ASN A 41 -1.59 -5.11 9.43
C ASN A 41 -1.36 -4.25 10.68
N ARG A 42 -0.45 -3.26 10.63
CA ARG A 42 -0.23 -2.31 11.73
C ARG A 42 -1.44 -1.40 11.93
N LEU A 43 -2.01 -0.88 10.84
CA LEU A 43 -3.14 0.03 10.87
C LEU A 43 -4.40 -0.59 11.48
N VAL A 44 -4.71 -1.84 11.11
CA VAL A 44 -5.92 -2.55 11.54
C VAL A 44 -5.97 -2.73 13.07
N LEU A 45 -4.82 -2.75 13.75
CA LEU A 45 -4.75 -2.86 15.22
C LEU A 45 -5.34 -1.62 15.92
N ASP A 46 -5.21 -0.43 15.32
CA ASP A 46 -5.64 0.85 15.90
C ASP A 46 -6.46 1.69 14.91
N LEU A 47 -7.29 1.00 14.12
CA LEU A 47 -8.03 1.59 13.01
C LEU A 47 -8.97 2.73 13.46
N GLY A 48 -9.59 2.60 14.63
CA GLY A 48 -10.49 3.63 15.17
C GLY A 48 -9.78 4.95 15.44
N THR A 49 -8.61 4.90 16.09
CA THR A 49 -7.79 6.08 16.37
C THR A 49 -7.30 6.71 15.07
N TYR A 50 -6.82 5.89 14.13
CA TYR A 50 -6.37 6.37 12.84
C TYR A 50 -7.47 7.09 12.06
N ILE A 51 -8.68 6.51 12.00
CA ILE A 51 -9.82 7.12 11.31
C ILE A 51 -10.17 8.47 11.95
N ASN A 52 -10.27 8.51 13.27
CA ASN A 52 -10.60 9.73 13.99
C ASN A 52 -9.56 10.84 13.74
N TYR A 53 -8.28 10.50 13.74
CA TYR A 53 -7.19 11.44 13.47
C TYR A 53 -7.18 11.92 12.01
N THR A 54 -7.28 10.99 11.05
CA THR A 54 -7.06 11.28 9.63
C THR A 54 -8.28 11.89 8.95
N PHE A 55 -9.49 11.45 9.34
CA PHE A 55 -10.75 11.85 8.70
C PHE A 55 -11.59 12.78 9.57
N SER A 56 -11.14 13.11 10.79
CA SER A 56 -11.87 13.95 11.77
C SER A 56 -13.32 13.50 12.00
N THR A 57 -13.60 12.22 11.74
CA THR A 57 -14.94 11.64 11.75
C THR A 57 -14.90 10.38 12.60
N PRO A 58 -15.54 10.36 13.78
CA PRO A 58 -15.60 9.17 14.59
C PRO A 58 -16.44 8.11 13.87
N ALA A 59 -15.84 6.96 13.56
CA ALA A 59 -16.52 5.84 12.95
C ALA A 59 -17.24 4.98 14.01
N THR A 60 -18.46 4.54 13.70
CA THR A 60 -19.16 3.57 14.53
C THR A 60 -18.46 2.21 14.50
N ARG A 61 -18.70 1.36 15.50
CA ARG A 61 -18.13 0.00 15.54
C ARG A 61 -18.44 -0.80 14.27
N SER A 62 -19.65 -0.67 13.72
CA SER A 62 -20.03 -1.36 12.48
C SER A 62 -19.24 -0.85 11.27
N GLN A 63 -19.00 0.47 11.16
CA GLN A 63 -18.16 1.05 10.11
C GLN A 63 -16.70 0.60 10.24
N ILE A 64 -16.17 0.53 11.47
CA ILE A 64 -14.80 0.07 11.72
C ILE A 64 -14.62 -1.38 11.25
N GLU A 65 -15.57 -2.28 11.53
CA GLU A 65 -15.51 -3.66 11.04
C GLU A 65 -15.63 -3.73 9.50
N ALA A 66 -16.54 -2.98 8.88
CA ALA A 66 -16.67 -2.93 7.43
C ALA A 66 -15.40 -2.40 6.74
N ILE A 67 -14.77 -1.36 7.29
CA ILE A 67 -13.50 -0.83 6.81
C ILE A 67 -12.38 -1.86 6.98
N ARG A 68 -12.33 -2.54 8.13
CA ARG A 68 -11.37 -3.61 8.41
C ARG A 68 -11.45 -4.72 7.37
N GLU A 69 -12.66 -5.17 7.02
CA GLU A 69 -12.87 -6.16 5.96
C GLU A 69 -12.34 -5.67 4.60
N LYS A 70 -12.70 -4.45 4.18
CA LYS A 70 -12.18 -3.87 2.93
C LYS A 70 -10.67 -3.74 2.91
N LEU A 71 -10.04 -3.37 4.03
CA LEU A 71 -8.58 -3.30 4.13
C LEU A 71 -7.94 -4.70 4.08
N ILE A 72 -8.58 -5.72 4.64
CA ILE A 72 -8.15 -7.11 4.50
C ILE A 72 -8.24 -7.59 3.05
N ASP A 73 -9.25 -7.16 2.30
CA ASP A 73 -9.36 -7.45 0.87
C ASP A 73 -8.31 -6.69 0.06
N LEU A 74 -8.10 -5.40 0.34
CA LEU A 74 -7.02 -4.61 -0.25
C LEU A 74 -5.65 -5.28 -0.03
N ARG A 75 -5.41 -5.77 1.19
CA ARG A 75 -4.19 -6.51 1.55
C ARG A 75 -3.96 -7.72 0.63
N LYS A 76 -5.01 -8.51 0.37
CA LYS A 76 -4.95 -9.73 -0.46
C LYS A 76 -4.93 -9.44 -1.96
N SER A 77 -5.36 -8.25 -2.38
CA SER A 77 -5.45 -7.86 -3.78
C SER A 77 -4.09 -7.82 -4.50
N THR A 78 -4.11 -7.83 -5.83
CA THR A 78 -2.91 -7.57 -6.62
C THR A 78 -2.52 -6.10 -6.54
N LEU A 79 -1.23 -5.81 -6.43
CA LEU A 79 -0.71 -4.45 -6.46
C LEU A 79 -0.68 -3.91 -7.90
N SER A 80 -1.28 -2.74 -8.11
CA SER A 80 -1.29 -2.05 -9.41
C SER A 80 0.07 -1.42 -9.69
N MET A 81 0.93 -2.07 -10.48
CA MET A 81 2.26 -1.55 -10.80
C MET A 81 2.27 -0.10 -11.34
N PRO A 82 1.32 0.31 -12.22
CA PRO A 82 1.28 1.70 -12.70
C PRO A 82 1.12 2.73 -11.58
N ALA A 83 0.37 2.42 -10.52
CA ALA A 83 0.16 3.31 -9.38
C ALA A 83 1.42 3.53 -8.52
N TYR A 84 2.45 2.68 -8.70
CA TYR A 84 3.71 2.72 -7.97
C TYR A 84 4.91 2.96 -8.90
N SER A 85 4.67 3.49 -10.10
CA SER A 85 5.69 3.69 -11.15
C SER A 85 6.88 4.52 -10.66
N ASP A 86 6.65 5.58 -9.88
CA ASP A 86 7.73 6.40 -9.32
C ASP A 86 8.67 5.57 -8.42
N ILE A 87 8.12 4.77 -7.51
CA ILE A 87 8.92 3.90 -6.62
C ILE A 87 9.65 2.83 -7.45
N ILE A 88 9.00 2.29 -8.48
CA ILE A 88 9.61 1.29 -9.37
C ILE A 88 10.81 1.90 -10.09
N ASN A 89 10.67 3.11 -10.66
CA ASN A 89 11.75 3.81 -11.33
C ASN A 89 12.91 4.10 -10.37
N GLU A 90 12.62 4.57 -9.16
CA GLU A 90 13.65 4.78 -8.13
C GLU A 90 14.43 3.49 -7.82
N VAL A 91 13.76 2.34 -7.74
CA VAL A 91 14.42 1.03 -7.51
C VAL A 91 15.32 0.62 -8.67
N LEU A 92 14.90 0.88 -9.90
CA LEU A 92 15.68 0.54 -11.10
C LEU A 92 16.91 1.43 -11.22
N GLU A 93 16.80 2.71 -10.88
CA GLU A 93 17.88 3.69 -10.98
C GLU A 93 18.89 3.57 -9.82
N ASN A 94 18.43 3.43 -8.57
CA ASN A 94 19.28 3.50 -7.39
C ASN A 94 19.76 2.12 -6.93
N GLU A 95 20.96 2.01 -6.37
CA GLU A 95 21.45 0.75 -5.77
C GLU A 95 20.65 0.36 -4.51
N THR A 96 20.24 1.37 -3.73
CA THR A 96 19.41 1.22 -2.55
C THR A 96 18.27 2.22 -2.58
N THR A 97 17.04 1.75 -2.41
CA THR A 97 15.84 2.60 -2.38
C THR A 97 15.12 2.45 -1.05
N TYR A 98 14.69 3.57 -0.47
CA TYR A 98 13.82 3.58 0.71
C TYR A 98 12.39 3.79 0.26
N VAL A 99 11.53 2.79 0.45
CA VAL A 99 10.13 2.87 0.03
C VAL A 99 9.38 3.78 0.99
N ARG A 100 8.90 4.91 0.47
CA ARG A 100 8.04 5.83 1.20
C ARG A 100 6.68 5.18 1.40
N SER A 101 6.11 5.30 2.60
CA SER A 101 4.79 4.74 2.92
C SER A 101 3.63 5.62 2.44
N GLU A 102 3.87 6.87 2.06
CA GLU A 102 2.85 7.83 1.65
C GLU A 102 1.94 7.32 0.49
N PRO A 103 2.46 6.77 -0.63
CA PRO A 103 1.59 6.26 -1.70
C PRO A 103 0.66 5.13 -1.25
N PHE A 104 1.12 4.30 -0.32
CA PHE A 104 0.33 3.21 0.25
C PHE A 104 -0.76 3.75 1.18
N TYR A 105 -0.45 4.77 1.99
CA TYR A 105 -1.45 5.43 2.81
C TYR A 105 -2.48 6.19 1.97
N HIS A 106 -2.13 6.70 0.79
CA HIS A 106 -3.10 7.25 -0.15
C HIS A 106 -4.11 6.18 -0.63
N GLU A 107 -3.63 5.00 -1.04
CA GLU A 107 -4.50 3.88 -1.45
C GLU A 107 -5.41 3.43 -0.29
N ILE A 108 -4.84 3.28 0.91
CA ILE A 108 -5.56 2.93 2.14
C ILE A 108 -6.63 3.97 2.47
N ASN A 109 -6.29 5.26 2.40
CA ASN A 109 -7.21 6.34 2.73
C ASN A 109 -8.35 6.45 1.73
N ALA A 110 -8.13 6.13 0.46
CA ALA A 110 -9.21 6.04 -0.52
C ALA A 110 -10.25 4.98 -0.12
N VAL A 111 -9.79 3.76 0.24
CA VAL A 111 -10.68 2.67 0.69
C VAL A 111 -11.46 3.05 1.96
N ILE A 112 -10.79 3.69 2.92
CA ILE A 112 -11.43 4.17 4.15
C ILE A 112 -12.46 5.25 3.84
N GLY A 113 -12.10 6.25 3.02
CA GLY A 113 -12.97 7.36 2.66
C GLY A 113 -14.25 6.92 1.95
N GLU A 114 -14.13 5.99 1.00
CA GLU A 114 -15.28 5.39 0.31
C GLU A 114 -16.22 4.62 1.26
N ALA A 115 -15.67 3.97 2.28
CA ALA A 115 -16.45 3.24 3.27
C ALA A 115 -17.11 4.15 4.32
N LEU A 116 -16.50 5.29 4.62
CA LEU A 116 -17.08 6.29 5.53
C LEU A 116 -18.22 7.06 4.86
N ASN A 117 -18.13 7.33 3.56
CA ASN A 117 -19.11 8.11 2.80
C ASN A 117 -19.63 7.37 1.55
N PRO A 118 -20.38 6.25 1.71
CA PRO A 118 -20.87 5.46 0.58
C PRO A 118 -21.82 6.23 -0.36
N SER A 119 -22.37 7.36 0.09
CA SER A 119 -23.37 8.17 -0.62
C SER A 119 -22.79 9.10 -1.71
N GLN A 120 -21.47 9.30 -1.79
CA GLN A 120 -20.86 10.23 -2.76
C GLN A 120 -20.73 9.68 -4.19
N LEU A 121 -21.10 8.42 -4.44
CA LEU A 121 -21.13 7.82 -5.79
C LEU A 121 -22.42 8.13 -6.58
N ILE A 122 -23.35 8.92 -6.02
CA ILE A 122 -24.55 9.40 -6.73
C ILE A 122 -24.36 10.88 -7.06
N LEU A 123 -23.53 11.22 -8.06
CA LEU A 123 -23.71 12.41 -8.92
C LEU A 123 -22.49 12.52 -9.85
N VAL A 124 -22.56 11.90 -11.03
CA VAL A 124 -22.52 12.57 -12.35
C VAL A 124 -23.19 11.61 -13.34
N LYS A 125 -24.39 11.95 -13.79
CA LYS A 125 -24.94 11.54 -15.08
C LYS A 125 -24.91 12.75 -15.98
#